data_AF-A0A0F6SDQ8-F1
#
_entry.id   AF-A0A0F6SDQ8-F1
#
_cell.length_a   1.000
_cell.length_b   1.000
_cell.length_c   1.000
_cell.angle_alpha   90.00
_cell.angle_beta   90.00
_cell.angle_gamma   90.00
#
_symmetry.space_group_name_H-M   'P 1'
#
loop_
_entity.id
_entity.type
_entity.pdbx_description
1 polymer ?
#
loop_
_entity_poly.entity_id
_entity_poly.type
_entity_poly.pdbx_seq_one_letter_code
_entity_poly.pdbx_strand_id
1 'polypeptide(L)'
;MPRKERQHRFVKVRDGRGHPALMTRSLFVLAACFALAALPGCGDDDGGDPGGGSDAGPGGGGMDATTADDAGDTPGADAQLPDGATSFTQCTNGVDDDGDGEIDGLDRECTGPTDNDEGTFGTGIPGDNRDPDCQDCFFDGNSGSGNDGCRYATTCLTDGTPTSGSGSCATCEASTQCLEGGCLEATPNGCDCFGCCEVHVDADTTVNILLGGACSLENIDDETACPRCMPDTECANDCGRCELCLGRTIEDLPADCFPDGGPPIWQCDGDQVPCPEGTCAPGYYCQLGCCLSELI
;
A
#
# COMPACT_ATOMS: atom_id res chain seq x y z
N MET A 1 -57.82 -33.73 14.04
CA MET A 1 -57.32 -35.06 14.45
C MET A 1 -56.85 -35.80 13.20
N PRO A 2 -55.75 -36.60 13.21
CA PRO A 2 -54.59 -36.66 14.13
C PRO A 2 -53.26 -36.30 13.40
N ARG A 3 -52.40 -35.44 13.97
CA ARG A 3 -51.11 -35.76 14.63
C ARG A 3 -50.48 -37.13 14.30
N LYS A 4 -49.25 -37.10 13.77
CA LYS A 4 -48.26 -38.18 13.94
C LYS A 4 -46.92 -37.60 14.40
N GLU A 5 -46.66 -37.80 15.67
CA GLU A 5 -45.35 -37.67 16.34
C GLU A 5 -44.38 -38.71 15.76
N ARG A 6 -43.10 -38.36 15.63
CA ARG A 6 -42.01 -39.35 15.63
C ARG A 6 -40.95 -38.98 16.66
N GLN A 7 -40.74 -39.96 17.51
CA GLN A 7 -40.00 -40.01 18.75
C GLN A 7 -38.50 -39.74 18.60
N HIS A 8 -37.98 -38.95 19.55
CA HIS A 8 -36.56 -38.87 19.88
C HIS A 8 -36.04 -40.23 20.36
N ARG A 9 -34.92 -40.68 19.79
CA ARG A 9 -34.18 -41.87 20.25
C ARG A 9 -32.93 -41.39 21.00
N PHE A 10 -33.02 -41.47 22.33
CA PHE A 10 -31.90 -41.37 23.26
C PHE A 10 -30.84 -42.42 22.91
N VAL A 11 -29.61 -41.99 22.61
CA VAL A 11 -28.43 -42.86 22.59
C VAL A 11 -27.65 -42.65 23.89
N LYS A 12 -27.34 -43.78 24.50
CA LYS A 12 -26.90 -44.01 25.87
C LYS A 12 -25.42 -43.67 26.04
N VAL A 13 -25.12 -42.77 26.99
CA VAL A 13 -23.78 -42.53 27.54
C VAL A 13 -23.24 -43.83 28.15
N ARG A 14 -22.01 -44.21 27.79
CA ARG A 14 -21.24 -45.24 28.48
C ARG A 14 -19.92 -44.64 28.96
N ASP A 15 -19.87 -44.47 30.27
CA ASP A 15 -18.70 -44.21 31.10
C ASP A 15 -17.71 -45.40 30.99
N GLY A 16 -16.42 -45.10 30.95
CA GLY A 16 -15.35 -46.06 30.69
C GLY A 16 -14.00 -45.58 31.20
N ARG A 17 -13.85 -45.52 32.53
CA ARG A 17 -12.55 -45.37 33.20
C ARG A 17 -11.71 -46.64 33.01
N GLY A 18 -10.46 -46.47 32.57
CA GLY A 18 -9.47 -47.54 32.46
C GLY A 18 -8.03 -47.02 32.51
N HIS A 19 -7.54 -46.81 33.73
CA HIS A 19 -6.17 -46.98 34.27
C HIS A 19 -4.92 -46.59 33.42
N PRO A 20 -3.97 -45.82 34.00
CA PRO A 20 -2.63 -45.60 33.46
C PRO A 20 -1.59 -46.57 34.06
N ALA A 21 -0.70 -47.11 33.22
CA ALA A 21 0.59 -47.69 33.61
C ALA A 21 1.45 -47.83 32.34
N LEU A 22 2.50 -47.03 32.16
CA LEU A 22 3.90 -47.26 32.57
C LEU A 22 4.70 -48.12 31.56
N MET A 23 5.98 -47.73 31.38
CA MET A 23 7.09 -48.42 30.67
C MET A 23 7.23 -48.13 29.17
N THR A 24 8.41 -47.91 28.56
CA THR A 24 9.81 -47.79 29.02
C THR A 24 10.66 -47.28 27.82
N ARG A 25 11.56 -46.34 28.10
CA ARG A 25 12.88 -46.03 27.50
C ARG A 25 13.22 -46.54 26.07
N SER A 26 13.75 -45.63 25.25
CA SER A 26 14.99 -45.90 24.50
C SER A 26 15.83 -44.64 24.31
N LEU A 27 17.13 -44.82 24.55
CA LEU A 27 18.19 -43.84 24.71
C LEU A 27 19.32 -44.31 23.80
N PHE A 28 19.69 -43.55 22.76
CA PHE A 28 20.94 -43.64 21.98
C PHE A 28 21.05 -42.33 21.16
N VAL A 29 21.79 -41.32 21.61
CA VAL A 29 23.25 -41.07 21.43
C VAL A 29 23.66 -40.93 19.96
N LEU A 30 23.90 -39.70 19.51
CA LEU A 30 25.15 -39.36 18.81
C LEU A 30 25.47 -37.86 18.94
N ALA A 31 26.73 -37.60 19.25
CA ALA A 31 27.33 -36.30 19.52
C ALA A 31 28.37 -35.96 18.44
N ALA A 32 28.49 -34.68 18.09
CA ALA A 32 29.71 -33.97 17.64
C ALA A 32 29.32 -32.48 17.45
N CYS A 33 29.67 -31.53 18.32
CA CYS A 33 30.97 -30.87 18.54
C CYS A 33 31.63 -30.32 17.27
N PHE A 34 31.58 -28.99 17.09
CA PHE A 34 32.61 -28.07 16.56
C PHE A 34 31.97 -26.67 16.49
N ALA A 35 32.58 -25.53 16.81
CA ALA A 35 33.60 -25.10 17.76
C ALA A 35 33.43 -23.56 17.85
N LEU A 36 33.73 -23.01 19.02
CA LEU A 36 33.70 -21.60 19.39
C LEU A 36 34.79 -20.78 18.66
N ALA A 37 34.51 -19.54 18.27
CA ALA A 37 35.53 -18.48 18.25
C ALA A 37 34.87 -17.10 18.44
N ALA A 38 35.33 -16.39 19.48
CA ALA A 38 34.96 -15.03 19.86
C ALA A 38 36.01 -14.01 19.39
N LEU A 39 35.58 -12.74 19.27
CA LEU A 39 36.28 -11.52 18.85
C LEU A 39 37.55 -11.17 19.66
N PRO A 40 38.43 -10.32 19.11
CA PRO A 40 38.50 -8.89 19.47
C PRO A 40 38.67 -7.99 18.20
N GLY A 41 38.39 -6.69 18.10
CA GLY A 41 38.65 -5.56 19.00
C GLY A 41 39.59 -4.55 18.30
N CYS A 42 39.09 -3.31 18.06
CA CYS A 42 39.72 -1.98 17.87
C CYS A 42 41.03 -1.74 17.06
N GLY A 43 41.03 -0.63 16.29
CA GLY A 43 42.20 0.18 15.89
C GLY A 43 42.01 0.79 14.48
N ASP A 44 41.65 2.08 14.32
CA ASP A 44 42.49 3.30 14.30
C ASP A 44 42.72 3.76 12.84
N ASP A 45 42.09 4.86 12.42
CA ASP A 45 42.46 5.59 11.20
C ASP A 45 42.48 7.11 11.49
N ASP A 46 43.69 7.62 11.76
CA ASP A 46 44.03 9.03 11.79
C ASP A 46 44.28 9.56 10.36
N GLY A 47 43.60 10.67 10.03
CA GLY A 47 44.09 11.84 9.28
C GLY A 47 44.89 11.70 7.97
N GLY A 48 44.39 12.35 6.90
CA GLY A 48 45.24 12.76 5.77
C GLY A 48 44.51 13.35 4.55
N ASP A 49 44.17 14.64 4.60
CA ASP A 49 44.13 15.57 3.44
C ASP A 49 45.53 16.26 3.35
N PRO A 50 46.02 16.93 2.27
CA PRO A 50 45.43 17.28 0.96
C PRO A 50 46.31 16.94 -0.27
N GLY A 51 45.72 17.14 -1.46
CA GLY A 51 46.43 17.42 -2.71
C GLY A 51 45.64 16.89 -3.90
N GLY A 52 45.11 17.68 -4.83
CA GLY A 52 45.73 18.81 -5.52
C GLY A 52 45.96 18.38 -6.98
N GLY A 53 45.08 18.83 -7.88
CA GLY A 53 45.16 18.50 -9.31
C GLY A 53 44.12 19.26 -10.11
N SER A 54 44.48 20.48 -10.50
CA SER A 54 43.77 21.32 -11.45
C SER A 54 44.18 20.92 -12.86
N ASP A 55 43.22 20.60 -13.72
CA ASP A 55 43.41 20.66 -15.17
C ASP A 55 42.25 21.40 -15.81
N ALA A 56 42.54 22.65 -16.16
CA ALA A 56 41.76 23.48 -17.06
C ALA A 56 42.27 23.29 -18.49
N GLY A 57 41.37 23.14 -19.46
CA GLY A 57 41.69 23.32 -20.88
C GLY A 57 40.53 22.99 -21.83
N PRO A 58 40.38 23.71 -22.97
CA PRO A 58 39.10 24.33 -23.34
C PRO A 58 38.53 23.97 -24.72
N GLY A 59 37.28 24.38 -24.98
CA GLY A 59 36.64 24.49 -26.30
C GLY A 59 35.21 23.92 -26.26
N GLY A 60 34.13 24.60 -26.65
CA GLY A 60 33.94 25.74 -27.56
C GLY A 60 32.94 25.33 -28.64
N GLY A 61 31.73 25.93 -28.62
CA GLY A 61 30.63 25.73 -29.58
C GLY A 61 29.36 25.32 -28.84
N GLY A 62 28.30 26.11 -28.71
CA GLY A 62 27.78 27.12 -29.62
C GLY A 62 26.76 26.47 -30.56
N MET A 63 25.56 26.20 -30.05
CA MET A 63 24.37 26.01 -30.89
C MET A 63 23.23 26.89 -30.36
N ASP A 64 23.09 28.00 -31.07
CA ASP A 64 21.87 28.75 -31.32
C ASP A 64 20.85 27.83 -32.01
N ALA A 65 19.64 27.75 -31.48
CA ALA A 65 18.54 27.00 -32.06
C ALA A 65 17.31 27.90 -32.17
N THR A 66 17.33 28.80 -33.16
CA THR A 66 16.10 29.35 -33.73
C THR A 66 15.53 28.41 -34.79
N THR A 67 14.35 27.87 -34.49
CA THR A 67 13.25 27.50 -35.40
C THR A 67 13.56 26.64 -36.63
N ALA A 68 13.08 25.39 -36.61
CA ALA A 68 12.37 24.79 -37.75
C ALA A 68 11.45 23.68 -37.24
N ASP A 69 10.17 23.85 -37.54
CA ASP A 69 9.05 22.97 -37.27
C ASP A 69 9.23 21.56 -37.84
N ASP A 70 9.00 20.53 -37.03
CA ASP A 70 8.36 19.28 -37.49
C ASP A 70 7.68 18.56 -36.31
N ALA A 71 6.53 17.96 -36.59
CA ALA A 71 5.50 17.58 -35.62
C ALA A 71 5.86 16.40 -34.71
N GLY A 72 5.47 16.52 -33.43
CA GLY A 72 5.51 15.46 -32.43
C GLY A 72 5.07 16.03 -31.07
N ASP A 73 3.77 16.13 -30.87
CA ASP A 73 3.13 16.56 -29.63
C ASP A 73 3.33 15.48 -28.56
N THR A 74 4.42 15.59 -27.79
CA THR A 74 4.54 14.92 -26.48
C THR A 74 4.19 15.97 -25.42
N PRO A 75 3.06 15.88 -24.72
CA PRO A 75 2.82 16.70 -23.54
C PRO A 75 3.65 16.13 -22.40
N GLY A 76 4.92 16.52 -22.31
CA GLY A 76 5.84 16.00 -21.31
C GLY A 76 7.10 16.86 -21.25
N ALA A 77 6.99 18.07 -20.68
CA ALA A 77 8.12 18.86 -20.19
C ALA A 77 7.65 20.18 -19.53
N ASP A 78 6.62 20.14 -18.68
CA ASP A 78 6.42 21.19 -17.66
C ASP A 78 5.55 20.66 -16.51
N ALA A 79 5.81 19.42 -16.04
CA ALA A 79 5.27 18.96 -14.76
C ALA A 79 5.96 19.78 -13.66
N GLN A 80 5.45 21.00 -13.48
CA GLN A 80 5.81 21.86 -12.38
C GLN A 80 5.25 21.18 -11.14
N LEU A 81 6.15 20.56 -10.37
CA LEU A 81 5.86 19.98 -9.06
C LEU A 81 4.87 20.87 -8.30
N PRO A 82 3.91 20.29 -7.56
CA PRO A 82 3.25 21.03 -6.50
C PRO A 82 4.32 21.67 -5.60
N ASP A 83 4.20 22.97 -5.33
CA ASP A 83 5.08 23.66 -4.37
C ASP A 83 4.98 22.93 -3.01
N GLY A 84 5.93 22.05 -2.70
CA GLY A 84 5.92 21.25 -1.47
C GLY A 84 6.26 19.77 -1.61
N ALA A 85 6.21 19.19 -2.82
CA ALA A 85 6.59 17.78 -3.03
C ALA A 85 8.05 17.54 -2.60
N THR A 86 8.26 16.70 -1.59
CA THR A 86 9.58 16.48 -0.97
C THR A 86 10.36 15.29 -1.56
N SER A 87 9.73 14.49 -2.42
CA SER A 87 10.33 13.34 -3.10
C SER A 87 9.93 13.28 -4.58
N PHE A 88 10.89 12.96 -5.45
CA PHE A 88 10.65 12.50 -6.81
C PHE A 88 10.58 10.98 -6.75
N THR A 89 9.37 10.44 -6.64
CA THR A 89 9.14 9.00 -6.71
C THR A 89 8.61 8.64 -8.10
N GLN A 90 8.46 7.35 -8.40
CA GLN A 90 7.89 6.93 -9.68
C GLN A 90 6.48 7.48 -9.85
N CYS A 91 5.66 7.42 -8.80
CA CYS A 91 4.30 7.94 -8.81
C CYS A 91 4.17 9.48 -8.73
N THR A 92 5.26 10.28 -8.81
CA THR A 92 5.18 11.74 -8.63
C THR A 92 6.11 12.56 -9.55
N ASN A 93 6.80 11.92 -10.49
CA ASN A 93 7.87 12.58 -11.25
C ASN A 93 7.46 13.07 -12.65
N GLY A 94 6.23 12.83 -13.08
CA GLY A 94 5.70 13.24 -14.39
C GLY A 94 6.03 12.28 -15.52
N VAL A 95 6.42 11.05 -15.22
CA VAL A 95 6.83 10.02 -16.18
C VAL A 95 6.05 8.74 -15.90
N ASP A 96 5.64 8.07 -16.98
CA ASP A 96 5.18 6.68 -17.00
C ASP A 96 6.42 5.76 -16.88
N ASP A 97 6.84 5.43 -15.65
CA ASP A 97 8.04 4.64 -15.35
C ASP A 97 7.88 3.15 -15.66
N ASP A 98 6.65 2.63 -15.66
CA ASP A 98 6.35 1.22 -15.89
C ASP A 98 5.94 0.91 -17.36
N GLY A 99 5.54 1.94 -18.11
CA GLY A 99 5.26 1.93 -19.54
C GLY A 99 3.85 1.48 -19.90
N ASP A 100 2.89 1.52 -18.98
CA ASP A 100 1.51 1.07 -19.19
C ASP A 100 0.60 2.13 -19.84
N GLY A 101 1.07 3.39 -19.88
CA GLY A 101 0.40 4.53 -20.50
C GLY A 101 -0.38 5.42 -19.54
N GLU A 102 -0.43 5.08 -18.25
CA GLU A 102 -0.87 5.94 -17.16
C GLU A 102 0.35 6.69 -16.58
N ILE A 103 0.12 7.75 -15.80
CA ILE A 103 1.21 8.61 -15.30
C ILE A 103 0.93 8.97 -13.84
N ASP A 104 1.91 8.72 -12.98
CA ASP A 104 1.96 9.18 -11.59
C ASP A 104 0.68 8.81 -10.81
N GLY A 105 0.10 9.70 -10.02
CA GLY A 105 -1.11 9.42 -9.27
C GLY A 105 -2.39 9.25 -10.09
N LEU A 106 -2.35 9.38 -11.42
CA LEU A 106 -3.44 8.91 -12.28
C LEU A 106 -3.24 7.46 -12.73
N ASP A 107 -2.05 6.91 -12.51
CA ASP A 107 -1.78 5.48 -12.59
C ASP A 107 -2.56 4.73 -11.51
N ARG A 108 -3.24 3.67 -11.96
CA ARG A 108 -4.15 2.84 -11.17
C ARG A 108 -3.42 1.84 -10.25
N GLU A 109 -2.12 1.64 -10.40
CA GLU A 109 -1.24 0.84 -9.53
C GLU A 109 -0.56 1.70 -8.44
N CYS A 110 -0.30 2.98 -8.71
CA CYS A 110 0.26 3.90 -7.71
C CYS A 110 -0.60 3.99 -6.44
N THR A 111 0.04 3.97 -5.27
CA THR A 111 -0.65 3.93 -3.96
C THR A 111 -0.51 5.21 -3.14
N GLY A 112 0.37 6.13 -3.53
CA GLY A 112 0.54 7.42 -2.85
C GLY A 112 1.75 8.25 -3.30
N PRO A 113 1.97 9.45 -2.72
CA PRO A 113 3.01 10.38 -3.16
C PRO A 113 4.44 9.95 -2.82
N THR A 114 4.60 9.05 -1.85
CA THR A 114 5.90 8.48 -1.48
C THR A 114 6.18 7.15 -2.19
N ASP A 115 5.25 6.70 -3.02
CA ASP A 115 5.32 5.45 -3.76
C ASP A 115 6.35 5.53 -4.89
N ASN A 116 7.38 4.70 -4.80
CA ASN A 116 8.48 4.61 -5.76
C ASN A 116 8.45 3.30 -6.57
N ASP A 117 7.28 2.70 -6.73
CA ASP A 117 7.03 1.54 -7.58
C ASP A 117 5.69 1.70 -8.33
N GLU A 118 5.73 2.32 -9.52
CA GLU A 118 4.53 2.54 -10.36
C GLU A 118 4.01 1.22 -10.97
N GLY A 119 4.80 0.14 -10.97
CA GLY A 119 4.40 -1.13 -11.57
C GLY A 119 3.72 -2.14 -10.63
N THR A 120 3.55 -1.79 -9.35
CA THR A 120 2.92 -2.66 -8.35
C THR A 120 2.11 -1.86 -7.32
N PHE A 121 1.20 -2.54 -6.63
CA PHE A 121 0.43 -2.01 -5.50
C PHE A 121 1.23 -1.91 -4.19
N GLY A 122 2.55 -1.73 -4.26
CA GLY A 122 3.37 -1.51 -3.07
C GLY A 122 4.23 -0.28 -3.24
N THR A 123 4.68 0.30 -2.13
CA THR A 123 5.26 1.64 -2.16
C THR A 123 6.71 1.70 -2.68
N GLY A 124 7.34 0.55 -2.96
CA GLY A 124 8.78 0.47 -3.20
C GLY A 124 9.66 0.84 -1.98
N ILE A 125 9.09 1.23 -0.83
CA ILE A 125 9.82 1.62 0.37
C ILE A 125 10.13 0.37 1.22
N PRO A 126 11.41 0.10 1.56
CA PRO A 126 11.76 -1.04 2.39
C PRO A 126 11.15 -0.96 3.80
N GLY A 127 10.22 -1.88 4.11
CA GLY A 127 9.53 -1.95 5.40
C GLY A 127 8.06 -1.56 5.33
N ASP A 128 7.62 -0.98 4.22
CA ASP A 128 6.40 -0.16 4.12
C ASP A 128 5.23 -0.87 3.48
N ASN A 129 4.84 -2.00 4.10
CA ASN A 129 3.86 -2.89 3.48
C ASN A 129 3.02 -3.68 4.50
N ARG A 130 3.62 -4.13 5.60
CA ARG A 130 2.90 -4.92 6.61
C ARG A 130 3.67 -5.05 7.91
N ASP A 131 3.11 -4.51 8.98
CA ASP A 131 3.66 -4.70 10.31
C ASP A 131 3.22 -6.04 10.92
N PRO A 132 4.09 -6.81 11.61
CA PRO A 132 3.72 -8.13 12.13
C PRO A 132 2.62 -8.13 13.21
N ASP A 133 2.61 -7.09 14.07
CA ASP A 133 1.79 -7.06 15.29
C ASP A 133 0.71 -5.96 15.27
N CYS A 134 1.06 -4.79 14.75
CA CYS A 134 0.23 -3.58 14.74
C CYS A 134 0.46 -2.83 13.44
N GLN A 135 -0.53 -2.81 12.54
CA GLN A 135 -0.54 -1.93 11.39
C GLN A 135 -0.81 -0.49 11.82
N ASP A 136 -0.07 0.45 11.27
CA ASP A 136 -0.26 1.89 11.37
C ASP A 136 -0.93 2.44 10.10
N CYS A 137 -0.96 3.76 9.94
CA CYS A 137 -1.50 4.38 8.76
C CYS A 137 -0.66 4.00 7.54
N PHE A 138 -1.23 3.29 6.56
CA PHE A 138 -0.46 2.85 5.39
C PHE A 138 -0.01 4.02 4.50
N PHE A 139 -0.81 5.09 4.43
CA PHE A 139 -0.63 6.18 3.48
C PHE A 139 0.15 7.39 4.04
N ASP A 140 0.82 7.24 5.19
CA ASP A 140 1.64 8.30 5.79
C ASP A 140 3.14 8.22 5.44
N GLY A 141 3.47 7.40 4.43
CA GLY A 141 4.81 7.28 3.85
C GLY A 141 5.87 6.76 4.80
N ASN A 142 5.49 6.20 5.95
CA ASN A 142 6.41 5.59 6.88
C ASN A 142 5.82 4.35 7.56
N SER A 143 6.70 3.39 7.84
CA SER A 143 6.29 2.14 8.48
C SER A 143 6.75 2.09 9.92
N GLY A 144 5.83 1.69 10.78
CA GLY A 144 6.00 1.48 12.21
C GLY A 144 5.40 2.61 13.05
N SER A 145 4.69 2.19 14.10
CA SER A 145 4.00 2.99 15.13
C SER A 145 4.74 4.09 15.93
N GLY A 146 5.87 4.63 15.44
CA GLY A 146 6.84 5.44 16.17
C GLY A 146 6.54 6.94 16.28
N ASN A 147 5.61 7.47 15.50
CA ASN A 147 5.41 8.92 15.30
C ASN A 147 3.96 9.40 15.44
N ASP A 148 2.94 8.60 15.13
CA ASP A 148 1.54 9.06 15.05
C ASP A 148 0.59 8.36 16.06
N GLY A 149 0.98 7.18 16.55
CA GLY A 149 0.20 6.37 17.47
C GLY A 149 -1.00 5.68 16.83
N CYS A 150 -1.14 5.70 15.49
CA CYS A 150 -2.12 4.91 14.76
C CYS A 150 -1.77 3.42 14.91
N ARG A 151 -2.77 2.63 15.33
CA ARG A 151 -2.62 1.22 15.69
C ARG A 151 -3.87 0.45 15.29
N TYR A 152 -3.66 -0.63 14.56
CA TYR A 152 -4.66 -1.63 14.20
C TYR A 152 -4.04 -3.02 14.23
N ALA A 153 -4.76 -4.05 14.68
CA ALA A 153 -4.19 -5.38 14.74
C ALA A 153 -4.06 -5.97 13.33
N THR A 154 -2.85 -6.27 12.86
CA THR A 154 -2.58 -6.72 11.48
C THR A 154 -3.41 -7.93 11.07
N THR A 155 -3.66 -8.86 11.99
CA THR A 155 -4.47 -10.06 11.71
C THR A 155 -5.94 -9.73 11.44
N CYS A 156 -6.46 -8.61 11.91
CA CYS A 156 -7.82 -8.16 11.56
C CYS A 156 -7.96 -7.92 10.05
N LEU A 157 -6.90 -7.46 9.38
CA LEU A 157 -6.87 -7.29 7.92
C LEU A 157 -6.90 -8.62 7.17
N THR A 158 -6.47 -9.74 7.77
CA THR A 158 -6.33 -11.02 7.03
C THR A 158 -7.27 -12.13 7.48
N ASP A 159 -7.56 -12.21 8.78
CA ASP A 159 -8.36 -13.27 9.39
C ASP A 159 -9.52 -12.75 10.24
N GLY A 160 -9.58 -11.43 10.46
CA GLY A 160 -10.69 -10.76 11.15
C GLY A 160 -10.63 -10.96 12.66
N THR A 161 -9.47 -11.35 13.17
CA THR A 161 -9.24 -11.60 14.59
C THR A 161 -8.00 -10.84 15.08
N PRO A 162 -8.01 -10.31 16.31
CA PRO A 162 -6.85 -9.60 16.86
C PRO A 162 -5.89 -10.58 17.56
N THR A 163 -5.19 -11.42 16.78
CA THR A 163 -4.24 -12.42 17.30
C THR A 163 -2.77 -12.01 17.17
N SER A 164 -2.48 -10.99 16.37
CA SER A 164 -1.15 -10.41 16.11
C SER A 164 -0.66 -9.49 17.22
N GLY A 165 -1.55 -8.72 17.84
CA GLY A 165 -1.17 -7.62 18.71
C GLY A 165 -1.50 -7.79 20.20
N SER A 166 -0.95 -6.89 21.00
CA SER A 166 -1.34 -6.69 22.41
C SER A 166 -1.44 -5.18 22.71
N GLY A 167 -2.07 -4.80 23.83
CA GLY A 167 -2.25 -3.39 24.16
C GLY A 167 -3.26 -2.70 23.23
N SER A 168 -2.85 -1.66 22.52
CA SER A 168 -3.69 -0.90 21.58
C SER A 168 -4.03 -1.66 20.29
N CYS A 169 -3.44 -2.84 20.06
CA CYS A 169 -3.74 -3.73 18.93
C CYS A 169 -4.38 -5.04 19.42
N ALA A 170 -5.11 -4.98 20.53
CA ALA A 170 -5.79 -6.15 21.11
C ALA A 170 -7.21 -6.37 20.56
N THR A 171 -7.68 -5.46 19.70
CA THR A 171 -9.01 -5.44 19.09
C THR A 171 -8.90 -5.14 17.59
N CYS A 172 -9.95 -5.45 16.84
CA CYS A 172 -10.15 -4.99 15.46
C CYS A 172 -10.90 -3.65 15.47
N GLU A 173 -10.49 -2.73 16.34
CA GLU A 173 -11.04 -1.38 16.39
C GLU A 173 -9.90 -0.42 16.04
N ALA A 174 -10.15 0.47 15.09
CA ALA A 174 -9.17 1.48 14.72
C ALA A 174 -8.91 2.42 15.91
N SER A 175 -7.65 2.68 16.22
CA SER A 175 -7.32 3.64 17.28
C SER A 175 -7.81 5.05 16.91
N THR A 176 -8.14 5.87 17.91
CA THR A 176 -8.52 7.28 17.68
C THR A 176 -7.44 8.06 16.93
N GLN A 177 -6.17 7.70 17.11
CA GLN A 177 -5.06 8.28 16.37
C GLN A 177 -5.16 8.02 14.86
N CYS A 178 -5.67 6.87 14.43
CA CYS A 178 -5.91 6.63 13.00
C CYS A 178 -7.09 7.47 12.50
N LEU A 179 -8.19 7.50 13.27
CA LEU A 179 -9.44 8.15 12.87
C LEU A 179 -9.37 9.69 12.90
N GLU A 180 -8.59 10.26 13.83
CA GLU A 180 -8.47 11.71 14.03
C GLU A 180 -7.09 12.26 13.63
N GLY A 181 -6.13 11.40 13.28
CA GLY A 181 -4.75 11.80 12.95
C GLY A 181 -4.50 12.15 11.49
N GLY A 182 -5.56 12.24 10.68
CA GLY A 182 -5.47 12.55 9.25
C GLY A 182 -5.35 11.33 8.34
N CYS A 183 -5.21 10.11 8.87
CA CYS A 183 -5.05 8.91 8.04
C CYS A 183 -6.21 8.73 7.04
N LEU A 184 -7.45 8.91 7.49
CA LEU A 184 -8.62 8.84 6.61
C LEU A 184 -8.60 9.90 5.49
N GLU A 185 -7.97 11.05 5.70
CA GLU A 185 -7.84 12.11 4.68
C GLU A 185 -6.76 11.80 3.64
N ALA A 186 -5.84 10.89 3.96
CA ALA A 186 -4.82 10.37 3.05
C ALA A 186 -5.23 9.04 2.38
N THR A 187 -6.26 8.36 2.90
CA THR A 187 -6.77 7.09 2.35
C THR A 187 -7.40 7.29 0.96
N PRO A 188 -6.87 6.64 -0.09
CA PRO A 188 -7.45 6.69 -1.43
C PRO A 188 -8.85 6.07 -1.51
N ASN A 189 -9.60 6.44 -2.55
CA ASN A 189 -10.92 5.85 -2.81
C ASN A 189 -10.80 4.33 -3.02
N GLY A 190 -11.64 3.57 -2.33
CA GLY A 190 -11.61 2.11 -2.33
C GLY A 190 -10.68 1.48 -1.28
N CYS A 191 -9.95 2.27 -0.48
CA CYS A 191 -9.03 1.75 0.52
C CYS A 191 -9.52 1.93 1.96
N ASP A 192 -9.02 1.11 2.87
CA ASP A 192 -8.97 1.44 4.30
C ASP A 192 -7.63 2.07 4.69
N CYS A 193 -7.60 2.75 5.83
CA CYS A 193 -6.40 3.39 6.39
C CYS A 193 -5.18 2.47 6.57
N PHE A 194 -5.34 1.16 6.47
CA PHE A 194 -4.33 0.15 6.80
C PHE A 194 -3.81 -0.59 5.57
N GLY A 195 -4.18 -0.12 4.37
CA GLY A 195 -3.71 -0.66 3.10
C GLY A 195 -4.50 -1.87 2.60
N CYS A 196 -5.72 -2.10 3.09
CA CYS A 196 -6.66 -3.02 2.44
C CYS A 196 -7.49 -2.25 1.41
N CYS A 197 -7.30 -2.54 0.13
CA CYS A 197 -7.94 -1.81 -0.96
C CYS A 197 -8.79 -2.71 -1.85
N GLU A 198 -9.96 -2.21 -2.22
CA GLU A 198 -10.78 -2.70 -3.31
C GLU A 198 -10.11 -2.32 -4.64
N VAL A 199 -9.55 -3.32 -5.31
CA VAL A 199 -8.94 -3.18 -6.63
C VAL A 199 -9.91 -3.66 -7.70
N HIS A 200 -10.14 -2.82 -8.69
CA HIS A 200 -10.89 -3.17 -9.88
C HIS A 200 -10.01 -3.98 -10.84
N VAL A 201 -10.46 -5.19 -11.19
CA VAL A 201 -9.82 -6.02 -12.22
C VAL A 201 -10.43 -5.73 -13.59
N ASP A 202 -11.71 -5.41 -13.60
CA ASP A 202 -12.47 -4.89 -14.72
C ASP A 202 -13.68 -4.08 -14.20
N ALA A 203 -14.50 -3.55 -15.12
CA ALA A 203 -15.65 -2.73 -14.77
C ALA A 203 -16.68 -3.39 -13.83
N ASP A 204 -16.73 -4.72 -13.76
CA ASP A 204 -17.73 -5.47 -12.96
C ASP A 204 -17.10 -6.33 -11.85
N THR A 205 -15.77 -6.44 -11.81
CA THR A 205 -15.03 -7.34 -10.91
C THR A 205 -14.09 -6.56 -10.02
N THR A 206 -14.30 -6.67 -8.71
CA THR A 206 -13.40 -6.12 -7.69
C THR A 206 -12.85 -7.21 -6.78
N VAL A 207 -11.67 -6.96 -6.22
CA VAL A 207 -11.03 -7.82 -5.23
C VAL A 207 -10.37 -6.98 -4.15
N ASN A 208 -10.53 -7.39 -2.89
CA ASN A 208 -9.83 -6.74 -1.79
C ASN A 208 -8.45 -7.36 -1.61
N ILE A 209 -7.41 -6.56 -1.74
CA ILE A 209 -6.01 -6.96 -1.52
C ILE A 209 -5.39 -6.12 -0.42
N LEU A 210 -4.52 -6.76 0.36
CA LEU A 210 -3.59 -6.03 1.20
C LEU A 210 -2.45 -5.54 0.29
N LEU A 211 -2.27 -4.23 0.21
CA LEU A 211 -1.22 -3.58 -0.57
C LEU A 211 0.16 -4.15 -0.19
N GLY A 212 1.03 -4.25 -1.19
CA GLY A 212 2.33 -4.89 -1.04
C GLY A 212 3.11 -5.05 -2.34
N GLY A 213 4.43 -4.83 -2.28
CA GLY A 213 5.29 -4.64 -3.47
C GLY A 213 5.56 -5.82 -4.38
N ALA A 214 4.76 -6.88 -4.37
CA ALA A 214 4.78 -7.91 -5.42
C ALA A 214 3.43 -8.03 -6.14
N CYS A 215 2.38 -7.39 -5.62
CA CYS A 215 1.04 -7.45 -6.16
C CYS A 215 0.86 -6.40 -7.25
N SER A 216 0.35 -6.76 -8.42
CA SER A 216 -0.04 -5.83 -9.49
C SER A 216 -1.33 -6.31 -10.15
N LEU A 217 -1.92 -5.53 -11.06
CA LEU A 217 -3.09 -6.01 -11.80
C LEU A 217 -2.79 -7.25 -12.63
N GLU A 218 -1.58 -7.34 -13.21
CA GLU A 218 -1.19 -8.47 -14.03
C GLU A 218 -1.20 -9.81 -13.28
N ASN A 219 -0.97 -9.77 -11.96
CA ASN A 219 -0.87 -10.95 -11.11
C ASN A 219 -1.91 -10.97 -9.98
N ILE A 220 -3.01 -10.22 -10.11
CA ILE A 220 -4.04 -9.98 -9.09
C ILE A 220 -4.71 -11.24 -8.52
N ASP A 221 -4.63 -12.35 -9.25
CA ASP A 221 -5.15 -13.66 -8.85
C ASP A 221 -4.15 -14.50 -8.03
N ASP A 222 -2.86 -14.14 -7.99
CA ASP A 222 -1.87 -14.82 -7.16
C ASP A 222 -1.97 -14.32 -5.72
N GLU A 223 -2.69 -15.04 -4.87
CA GLU A 223 -2.86 -14.69 -3.44
C GLU A 223 -1.55 -14.69 -2.63
N THR A 224 -0.44 -15.18 -3.20
CA THR A 224 0.89 -15.07 -2.59
C THR A 224 1.49 -13.69 -2.86
N ALA A 225 1.31 -13.18 -4.09
CA ALA A 225 1.73 -11.83 -4.48
C ALA A 225 0.76 -10.78 -3.95
N CYS A 226 -0.54 -11.07 -4.03
CA CYS A 226 -1.71 -10.25 -3.69
C CYS A 226 -2.54 -10.87 -2.57
N PRO A 227 -2.08 -10.84 -1.30
CA PRO A 227 -2.84 -11.39 -0.19
C PRO A 227 -4.23 -10.75 -0.09
N ARG A 228 -5.27 -11.57 0.09
CA ARG A 228 -6.63 -11.05 0.33
C ARG A 228 -6.74 -10.42 1.70
N CYS A 229 -7.57 -9.38 1.79
CA CYS A 229 -7.80 -8.68 3.04
C CYS A 229 -9.29 -8.45 3.34
N MET A 230 -9.56 -8.00 4.55
CA MET A 230 -10.85 -7.51 5.02
C MET A 230 -10.69 -6.05 5.45
N PRO A 231 -11.39 -5.12 4.81
CA PRO A 231 -11.22 -3.70 5.08
C PRO A 231 -11.81 -3.36 6.45
N ASP A 232 -11.16 -2.44 7.15
CA ASP A 232 -11.68 -1.82 8.35
C ASP A 232 -12.71 -0.75 7.98
N THR A 233 -13.97 -0.97 8.39
CA THR A 233 -15.07 -0.07 8.04
C THR A 233 -15.10 1.22 8.85
N GLU A 234 -14.30 1.35 9.91
CA GLU A 234 -14.24 2.60 10.70
C GLU A 234 -13.37 3.65 10.00
N CYS A 235 -12.41 3.20 9.18
CA CYS A 235 -11.42 4.02 8.50
C CYS A 235 -11.36 3.73 6.99
N ALA A 236 -12.47 3.29 6.38
CA ALA A 236 -12.57 3.06 4.94
C ALA A 236 -13.03 4.32 4.20
N ASN A 237 -12.42 4.56 3.04
CA ASN A 237 -12.90 5.44 2.00
C ASN A 237 -13.45 4.55 0.87
N ASP A 238 -14.78 4.50 0.72
CA ASP A 238 -15.44 3.57 -0.21
C ASP A 238 -15.19 4.00 -1.67
N CYS A 239 -15.15 3.05 -2.60
CA CYS A 239 -15.08 3.38 -4.02
C CYS A 239 -16.45 3.82 -4.57
N GLY A 240 -16.61 5.11 -4.85
CA GLY A 240 -17.83 5.65 -5.43
C GLY A 240 -18.04 5.28 -6.91
N ARG A 241 -19.29 5.39 -7.36
CA ARG A 241 -19.70 4.95 -8.71
C ARG A 241 -18.98 5.69 -9.85
N CYS A 242 -18.74 6.99 -9.68
CA CYS A 242 -18.07 7.86 -10.63
C CYS A 242 -16.68 8.30 -10.13
N GLU A 243 -16.07 7.50 -9.27
CA GLU A 243 -14.74 7.74 -8.70
C GLU A 243 -13.74 6.78 -9.34
N LEU A 244 -12.50 7.24 -9.52
CA LEU A 244 -11.40 6.33 -9.78
C LEU A 244 -10.90 5.77 -8.46
N CYS A 245 -10.53 4.50 -8.51
CA CYS A 245 -10.08 3.64 -7.42
C CYS A 245 -9.00 2.74 -8.01
N LEU A 246 -8.23 2.05 -7.16
CA LEU A 246 -7.12 1.22 -7.64
C LEU A 246 -7.60 0.22 -8.69
N GLY A 247 -6.81 0.05 -9.75
CA GLY A 247 -7.12 -0.80 -10.88
C GLY A 247 -8.20 -0.31 -11.85
N ARG A 248 -8.79 0.87 -11.60
CA ARG A 248 -9.88 1.40 -12.42
C ARG A 248 -9.41 2.58 -13.26
N THR A 249 -9.69 2.53 -14.54
CA THR A 249 -9.40 3.63 -15.47
C THR A 249 -10.63 4.50 -15.71
N ILE A 250 -10.43 5.65 -16.36
CA ILE A 250 -11.55 6.49 -16.84
C ILE A 250 -12.48 5.70 -17.77
N GLU A 251 -11.96 4.75 -18.54
CA GLU A 251 -12.76 3.95 -19.48
C GLU A 251 -13.72 3.00 -18.76
N ASP A 252 -13.43 2.65 -17.50
CA ASP A 252 -14.26 1.79 -16.65
C ASP A 252 -15.37 2.56 -15.90
N LEU A 253 -15.43 3.88 -16.07
CA LEU A 253 -16.51 4.69 -15.49
C LEU A 253 -17.82 4.51 -16.29
N PRO A 254 -18.97 4.39 -15.61
CA PRO A 254 -20.27 4.34 -16.25
C PRO A 254 -20.53 5.55 -17.16
N ALA A 255 -21.25 5.34 -18.26
CA ALA A 255 -21.51 6.38 -19.25
C ALA A 255 -22.23 7.63 -18.70
N ASP A 256 -23.01 7.50 -17.63
CA ASP A 256 -23.69 8.62 -16.98
C ASP A 256 -22.79 9.43 -16.03
N CYS A 257 -21.55 8.99 -15.81
CA CYS A 257 -20.48 9.81 -15.23
C CYS A 257 -19.93 10.84 -16.22
N PHE A 258 -20.32 10.75 -17.52
CA PHE A 258 -19.91 11.64 -18.60
C PHE A 258 -21.10 12.49 -19.10
N PRO A 259 -21.46 13.57 -18.38
CA PRO A 259 -22.58 14.42 -18.78
C PRO A 259 -22.33 15.02 -20.18
N ASP A 260 -23.35 14.95 -21.05
CA ASP A 260 -23.32 15.48 -22.42
C ASP A 260 -22.18 14.94 -23.32
N GLY A 261 -21.57 13.80 -22.95
CA GLY A 261 -20.40 13.25 -23.64
C GLY A 261 -19.12 14.07 -23.43
N GLY A 262 -19.11 14.93 -22.41
CA GLY A 262 -17.93 15.66 -21.94
C GLY A 262 -17.01 14.79 -21.07
N PRO A 263 -15.96 15.38 -20.48
CA PRO A 263 -15.07 14.68 -19.53
C PRO A 263 -15.86 14.13 -18.33
N PRO A 264 -15.31 13.12 -17.63
CA PRO A 264 -15.99 12.57 -16.46
C PRO A 264 -16.14 13.64 -15.39
N ILE A 265 -17.24 13.58 -14.63
CA ILE A 265 -17.33 14.31 -13.37
C ILE A 265 -16.53 13.49 -12.36
N TRP A 266 -15.32 13.95 -12.07
CA TRP A 266 -14.53 13.47 -10.94
C TRP A 266 -15.31 13.70 -9.65
N GLN A 267 -15.67 12.61 -8.98
CA GLN A 267 -16.21 12.64 -7.63
C GLN A 267 -15.08 12.26 -6.68
N CYS A 268 -15.01 13.00 -5.58
CA CYS A 268 -14.07 12.77 -4.50
C CYS A 268 -14.87 12.81 -3.21
N ASP A 269 -14.42 12.04 -2.24
CA ASP A 269 -15.14 11.91 -0.99
C ASP A 269 -14.99 13.17 -0.11
N GLY A 270 -16.06 13.51 0.62
CA GLY A 270 -16.09 14.67 1.50
C GLY A 270 -15.88 16.02 0.80
N ASP A 271 -14.92 16.80 1.30
CA ASP A 271 -14.56 18.14 0.79
C ASP A 271 -13.28 18.11 -0.09
N GLN A 272 -12.84 16.93 -0.53
CA GLN A 272 -11.66 16.77 -1.37
C GLN A 272 -11.84 17.45 -2.73
N VAL A 273 -10.73 17.96 -3.29
CA VAL A 273 -10.73 18.70 -4.54
C VAL A 273 -10.38 17.77 -5.69
N PRO A 274 -11.18 17.71 -6.77
CA PRO A 274 -10.81 16.97 -7.96
C PRO A 274 -9.58 17.54 -8.68
N CYS A 275 -8.74 16.65 -9.21
CA CYS A 275 -7.51 16.99 -9.95
C CYS A 275 -7.40 16.21 -11.28
N PRO A 276 -8.30 16.45 -12.26
CA PRO A 276 -8.26 15.80 -13.59
C PRO A 276 -6.91 15.89 -14.31
N GLU A 277 -6.14 16.94 -14.03
CA GLU A 277 -4.89 17.27 -14.72
C GLU A 277 -3.68 17.01 -13.81
N GLY A 278 -3.84 16.25 -12.71
CA GLY A 278 -2.74 15.91 -11.79
C GLY A 278 -2.32 17.03 -10.81
N THR A 279 -2.93 18.21 -10.86
CA THR A 279 -2.49 19.36 -10.04
C THR A 279 -3.27 19.55 -8.75
N CYS A 280 -2.57 19.63 -7.62
CA CYS A 280 -3.14 19.91 -6.29
C CYS A 280 -2.45 21.10 -5.59
N ALA A 281 -3.09 21.61 -4.53
CA ALA A 281 -2.51 22.67 -3.71
C ALA A 281 -1.31 22.15 -2.89
N PRO A 282 -0.39 23.02 -2.43
CA PRO A 282 0.69 22.63 -1.52
C PRO A 282 0.21 21.78 -0.33
N GLY A 283 0.89 20.66 -0.07
CA GLY A 283 0.53 19.70 0.99
C GLY A 283 -0.53 18.67 0.57
N TYR A 284 -0.90 18.65 -0.71
CA TYR A 284 -1.78 17.66 -1.30
C TYR A 284 -1.17 17.11 -2.58
N TYR A 285 -1.48 15.86 -2.86
CA TYR A 285 -1.07 15.18 -4.09
C TYR A 285 -2.30 14.59 -4.78
N CYS A 286 -2.26 14.55 -6.11
CA CYS A 286 -3.35 14.03 -6.90
C CYS A 286 -3.26 12.51 -6.98
N GLN A 287 -4.17 11.82 -6.31
CA GLN A 287 -4.28 10.37 -6.35
C GLN A 287 -5.66 10.02 -6.91
N LEU A 288 -5.69 9.29 -8.02
CA LEU A 288 -6.88 8.81 -8.71
C LEU A 288 -7.88 9.94 -8.99
N GLY A 289 -7.34 11.11 -9.34
CA GLY A 289 -8.11 12.31 -9.67
C GLY A 289 -8.69 13.07 -8.49
N CYS A 290 -8.26 12.76 -7.26
CA CYS A 290 -8.62 13.48 -6.04
C CYS A 290 -7.37 13.96 -5.28
N CYS A 291 -7.42 15.20 -4.78
CA CYS A 291 -6.34 15.75 -3.96
C CYS A 291 -6.42 15.19 -2.54
N LEU A 292 -5.50 14.28 -2.21
CA LEU A 292 -5.34 13.68 -0.89
C LEU A 292 -4.26 14.40 -0.09
N SER A 293 -4.40 14.41 1.24
CA SER A 293 -3.43 15.04 2.13
C SER A 293 -2.11 14.27 2.09
N GLU A 294 -0.99 14.99 1.96
CA GLU A 294 0.33 14.39 2.18
C GLU A 294 0.57 14.31 3.69
N LEU A 295 0.62 13.09 4.24
CA LEU A 295 1.07 12.81 5.59
C LEU A 295 2.54 12.39 5.49
N ILE A 296 3.47 13.25 5.93
CA ILE A 296 4.92 13.00 5.95
C ILE A 296 5.49 13.42 7.30
#